data_AF-A0A178U9M0-F1
#
_entry.id   AF-A0A178U9M0-F1
#
_cell.length_a   1.000
_cell.length_b   1.000
_cell.length_c   1.000
_cell.angle_alpha   90.00
_cell.angle_beta   90.00
_cell.angle_gamma   90.00
#
_symmetry.space_group_name_H-M   'P 1'
#
loop_
_entity.id
_entity.type
_entity.pdbx_description
1 polymer ?
#
loop_
_entity_poly.entity_id
_entity_poly.type
_entity_poly.pdbx_seq_one_letter_code
_entity_poly.pdbx_strand_id
1 'polypeptide(L)'
;MKNRREVYAKHVMTKLEESITHDVLPLDQSGQRFQVTEVMQVGNMKFFVHRSDRACTCGIWQLYRYPCSHVIAVFRRLNIDHLQYVNKFYNTESFLGVYAADFNPLPGVSVGKKLSQFQKCSLLEVV
;
A
#
# COMPACT_ATOMS: atom_id res chain seq x y z
N MET A 1 21.23 -8.33 -7.87
CA MET A 1 20.25 -8.30 -6.75
C MET A 1 19.23 -7.21 -7.07
N LYS A 2 17.96 -7.55 -7.32
CA LYS A 2 16.92 -6.54 -7.58
C LYS A 2 16.66 -5.76 -6.27
N ASN A 3 16.68 -4.43 -6.31
CA ASN A 3 16.41 -3.59 -5.15
C ASN A 3 14.97 -3.85 -4.67
N ARG A 4 14.77 -4.31 -3.42
CA ARG A 4 13.43 -4.68 -2.90
C ARG A 4 12.41 -3.54 -2.99
N ARG A 5 12.87 -2.29 -3.07
CA ARG A 5 12.03 -1.10 -3.25
C ARG A 5 11.46 -0.94 -4.67
N GLU A 6 12.02 -1.61 -5.67
CA GLU A 6 11.57 -1.59 -7.08
C GLU A 6 10.51 -2.68 -7.38
N VAL A 7 10.23 -3.55 -6.40
CA VAL A 7 9.35 -4.72 -6.57
C VAL A 7 7.88 -4.42 -6.25
N TYR A 8 7.59 -3.27 -5.62
CA TYR A 8 6.23 -2.90 -5.21
C TYR A 8 5.78 -1.60 -5.88
N ALA A 9 4.47 -1.48 -6.10
CA ALA A 9 3.87 -0.28 -6.67
C ALA A 9 4.24 0.99 -5.88
N LYS A 10 4.47 2.10 -6.59
CA LYS A 10 4.90 3.39 -6.01
C LYS A 10 4.03 3.83 -4.82
N HIS A 11 2.71 3.64 -4.91
CA HIS A 11 1.77 3.98 -3.84
C HIS A 11 1.98 3.18 -2.54
N VAL A 12 2.52 1.96 -2.61
CA VAL A 12 2.88 1.19 -1.41
C VAL A 12 4.10 1.83 -0.73
N MET A 13 5.03 2.34 -1.53
CA MET A 13 6.27 2.95 -1.04
C MET A 13 6.04 4.33 -0.41
N THR A 14 5.07 5.12 -0.88
CA THR A 14 4.77 6.44 -0.29
C THR A 14 4.24 6.35 1.15
N LYS A 15 3.57 5.23 1.51
CA LYS A 15 3.13 4.97 2.89
C LYS A 15 4.27 4.83 3.89
N LEU A 16 5.47 4.49 3.42
CA LEU A 16 6.66 4.43 4.26
C LEU A 16 7.09 5.83 4.73
N GLU A 17 7.07 6.82 3.85
CA GLU A 17 7.46 8.20 4.21
C GLU A 17 6.48 8.79 5.23
N GLU A 18 5.18 8.58 5.00
CA GLU A 18 4.12 8.97 5.94
C GLU A 18 4.36 8.33 7.32
N SER A 19 4.86 7.09 7.41
CA SER A 19 5.08 6.40 8.68
C SER A 19 6.14 7.02 9.59
N ILE A 20 7.06 7.84 9.05
CA ILE A 20 8.22 8.35 9.79
C ILE A 20 7.81 9.25 10.95
N THR A 21 6.78 10.05 10.73
CA THR A 21 6.30 11.12 11.62
C THR A 21 5.28 10.63 12.64
N HIS A 22 5.05 9.32 12.75
CA HIS A 22 4.08 8.77 13.68
C HIS A 22 4.73 8.36 15.00
N ASP A 23 4.07 8.74 16.10
CA ASP A 23 4.42 8.26 17.43
C ASP A 23 3.66 6.97 17.74
N VAL A 24 4.39 5.95 18.19
CA VAL A 24 3.81 4.62 18.47
C VAL A 24 3.90 4.32 19.97
N LEU A 25 2.77 4.01 20.59
CA LEU A 25 2.68 3.60 22.00
C LEU A 25 2.09 2.18 22.10
N PRO A 26 2.81 1.19 22.67
CA PRO A 26 2.24 -0.12 22.99
C PRO A 26 1.12 0.03 24.01
N LEU A 27 -0.01 -0.65 23.79
CA LEU A 27 -1.13 -0.65 24.73
C LEU A 27 -1.01 -1.73 25.81
N ASP A 28 -0.20 -2.75 25.55
CA ASP A 28 0.06 -3.86 26.46
C ASP A 28 1.44 -4.48 26.17
N GLN A 29 1.81 -5.50 26.95
CA GLN A 29 3.08 -6.23 26.81
C GLN A 29 3.02 -7.34 25.74
N SER A 30 1.87 -7.58 25.10
CA SER A 30 1.71 -8.67 24.11
C SER A 30 2.43 -8.39 22.78
N GLY A 31 2.75 -7.11 22.52
CA GLY A 31 3.28 -6.67 21.24
C GLY A 31 2.27 -6.79 20.09
N GLN A 32 0.96 -6.88 20.39
CA GLN A 32 -0.09 -6.96 19.37
C GLN A 32 -0.88 -5.67 19.20
N ARG A 33 -1.03 -4.87 20.26
CA ARG A 33 -1.91 -3.71 20.29
C ARG A 33 -1.12 -2.42 20.50
N PHE A 34 -1.36 -1.44 19.62
CA PHE A 34 -0.64 -0.17 19.63
C PHE A 34 -1.60 0.99 19.37
N GLN A 35 -1.36 2.10 20.06
CA GLN A 35 -1.87 3.41 19.67
C GLN A 35 -0.82 4.10 18.81
N VAL A 36 -1.25 4.71 17.71
CA VAL A 36 -0.41 5.49 16.81
C VAL A 36 -0.97 6.90 16.73
N THR A 37 -0.13 7.91 16.93
CA THR A 37 -0.54 9.33 16.90
C THR A 37 0.10 10.02 15.70
N GLU A 38 -0.70 10.73 14.92
CA GLU A 38 -0.24 11.60 13.84
C GLU A 38 0.13 12.98 14.39
N VAL A 39 1.40 13.19 14.75
CA VAL A 39 1.85 14.43 15.42
C VAL A 39 1.95 15.64 14.50
N MET A 40 2.01 15.45 13.18
CA MET A 40 2.07 16.56 12.22
C MET A 40 0.70 17.04 11.73
N GLN A 41 -0.40 16.36 12.11
CA GLN A 41 -1.74 16.76 11.71
C GLN A 41 -2.43 17.60 12.78
N VAL A 42 -3.23 18.58 12.34
CA VAL A 42 -4.04 19.42 13.24
C VAL A 42 -5.00 18.53 14.03
N GLY A 43 -4.85 18.48 15.35
CA GLY A 43 -5.72 17.73 16.25
C GLY A 43 -5.16 16.42 16.79
N ASN A 44 -3.91 16.03 16.47
CA ASN A 44 -3.23 14.84 17.00
C ASN A 44 -4.10 13.58 16.94
N MET A 45 -4.54 13.22 15.74
CA MET A 45 -5.45 12.11 15.56
C MET A 45 -4.79 10.78 16.00
N LYS A 46 -5.58 9.94 16.68
CA LYS A 46 -5.14 8.67 17.25
C LYS A 46 -5.75 7.51 16.48
N PHE A 47 -4.91 6.54 16.17
CA PHE A 47 -5.28 5.30 15.51
C PHE A 47 -4.87 4.11 16.36
N PHE A 48 -5.59 3.01 16.21
CA PHE A 48 -5.28 1.78 16.92
C PHE A 48 -4.95 0.68 15.92
N VAL A 49 -3.83 0.01 16.16
CA VAL A 49 -3.33 -1.08 15.34
C VAL A 49 -3.40 -2.37 16.14
N HIS A 50 -3.96 -3.41 15.53
CA HIS A 50 -3.94 -4.77 16.02
C HIS A 50 -3.25 -5.68 15.01
N ARG A 51 -2.07 -6.20 15.38
CA ARG A 51 -1.18 -6.90 14.43
C ARG A 51 -1.73 -8.26 13.99
N SER A 52 -2.14 -9.12 14.92
CA SER A 52 -2.65 -10.47 14.59
C SER A 52 -3.89 -10.40 13.69
N ASP A 53 -4.84 -9.54 14.06
CA ASP A 53 -6.07 -9.27 13.31
C ASP A 53 -5.84 -8.53 11.99
N ARG A 54 -4.60 -8.08 11.71
CA ARG A 54 -4.23 -7.29 10.53
C ARG A 54 -5.16 -6.09 10.35
N ALA A 55 -5.39 -5.37 11.45
CA ALA A 55 -6.36 -4.29 11.51
C ALA A 55 -5.73 -2.97 11.95
N CYS A 56 -6.19 -1.90 11.32
CA CYS A 56 -5.96 -0.54 11.79
C CYS A 56 -7.28 0.23 11.75
N THR A 57 -7.53 1.12 12.72
CA THR A 57 -8.77 1.91 12.74
C THR A 57 -8.93 2.87 11.56
N CYS A 58 -7.86 3.12 10.77
CA CYS A 58 -7.98 3.84 9.50
C CYS A 58 -8.60 2.99 8.35
N GLY A 59 -8.75 1.68 8.54
CA GLY A 59 -9.41 0.77 7.59
C GLY A 59 -8.59 0.34 6.37
N ILE A 60 -7.50 1.03 6.05
CA ILE A 60 -6.68 0.79 4.85
C ILE A 60 -6.14 -0.65 4.82
N TRP A 61 -5.63 -1.17 5.94
CA TRP A 61 -5.04 -2.50 5.97
C TRP A 61 -6.06 -3.61 5.70
N GLN A 62 -7.28 -3.43 6.20
CA GLN A 62 -8.39 -4.35 6.01
C GLN A 62 -8.91 -4.32 4.57
N LEU A 63 -9.03 -3.12 4.00
CA LEU A 63 -9.59 -2.90 2.68
C LEU A 63 -8.62 -3.34 1.58
N TYR A 64 -7.39 -2.84 1.62
CA TYR A 64 -6.43 -3.03 0.54
C TYR A 64 -5.42 -4.17 0.78
N ARG A 65 -5.42 -4.78 1.98
CA ARG A 65 -4.55 -5.91 2.31
C ARG A 65 -3.05 -5.61 2.17
N TYR A 66 -2.66 -4.35 2.35
CA TYR A 66 -1.28 -3.93 2.58
C TYR A 66 -1.18 -2.99 3.79
N PRO A 67 -0.04 -2.93 4.49
CA PRO A 67 0.13 -2.07 5.67
C PRO A 67 -0.04 -0.58 5.34
N CYS A 68 -0.87 0.14 6.08
CA CYS A 68 -0.90 1.60 6.04
C CYS A 68 0.30 2.22 6.79
N SER A 69 0.46 3.53 6.71
CA SER A 69 1.51 4.29 7.43
C SER A 69 1.55 3.99 8.93
N HIS A 70 0.38 3.87 9.60
CA HIS A 70 0.28 3.53 11.02
C HIS A 70 0.86 2.14 11.34
N VAL A 71 0.54 1.15 10.50
CA VAL A 71 1.01 -0.23 10.67
C VAL A 71 2.51 -0.31 10.38
N ILE A 72 2.98 0.41 9.35
CA ILE A 72 4.41 0.50 9.02
C ILE A 72 5.19 1.12 10.19
N ALA A 73 4.65 2.16 10.84
CA ALA A 73 5.27 2.77 12.02
C ALA A 73 5.43 1.75 13.17
N VAL A 74 4.38 0.94 13.43
CA VAL A 74 4.43 -0.15 14.41
C VAL A 74 5.47 -1.21 14.02
N PHE A 75 5.50 -1.64 12.77
CA PHE A 75 6.47 -2.62 12.29
C PHE A 75 7.91 -2.10 12.37
N ARG A 76 8.15 -0.83 12.08
CA ARG A 76 9.45 -0.17 12.30
C ARG A 76 9.88 -0.26 13.76
N ARG A 77 9.00 0.06 14.71
CA ARG A 77 9.28 -0.04 16.15
C ARG A 77 9.64 -1.47 16.58
N LEU A 78 9.00 -2.47 15.97
CA LEU A 78 9.22 -3.89 16.27
C LEU A 78 10.36 -4.52 15.46
N ASN A 79 11.04 -3.74 14.61
CA ASN A 79 12.04 -4.23 13.65
C ASN A 79 11.51 -5.38 12.75
N ILE A 80 10.26 -5.28 12.32
CA ILE A 80 9.59 -6.22 11.42
C ILE A 80 9.60 -5.65 10.00
N ASP A 81 9.99 -6.47 9.03
CA ASP A 81 9.88 -6.09 7.62
C ASP A 81 8.40 -5.99 7.22
N HIS A 82 7.90 -4.78 6.94
CA HIS A 82 6.50 -4.55 6.57
C HIS A 82 6.15 -5.15 5.21
N LEU A 83 7.13 -5.34 4.31
CA LEU A 83 6.89 -5.83 2.94
C LEU A 83 6.36 -7.27 2.93
N GLN A 84 6.64 -8.05 3.97
CA GLN A 84 6.11 -9.42 4.11
C GLN A 84 4.57 -9.45 4.29
N TYR A 85 3.96 -8.31 4.65
CA TYR A 85 2.51 -8.18 4.85
C TYR A 85 1.79 -7.55 3.65
N VAL A 86 2.51 -7.20 2.59
CA VAL A 86 1.94 -6.69 1.34
C VAL A 86 1.44 -7.86 0.51
N ASN A 87 0.18 -7.78 0.05
CA ASN A 87 -0.37 -8.82 -0.83
C ASN A 87 0.43 -8.91 -2.15
N LYS A 88 0.63 -10.13 -2.65
CA LYS A 88 1.33 -10.41 -3.91
C LYS A 88 0.73 -9.67 -5.11
N PHE A 89 -0.57 -9.33 -5.09
CA PHE A 89 -1.17 -8.51 -6.17
C PHE A 89 -0.47 -7.17 -6.40
N TYR A 90 0.21 -6.63 -5.38
CA TYR A 90 0.95 -5.37 -5.47
C TYR A 90 2.41 -5.54 -5.88
N ASN A 91 2.85 -6.78 -6.19
CA ASN A 91 4.15 -6.98 -6.80
C ASN A 91 4.11 -6.49 -8.26
N THR A 92 5.18 -5.82 -8.69
CA THR A 92 5.26 -5.19 -10.01
C THR A 92 5.01 -6.18 -11.15
N GLU A 93 5.46 -7.43 -11.01
CA GLU A 93 5.27 -8.48 -12.03
C GLU A 93 3.79 -8.89 -12.19
N SER A 94 3.04 -8.97 -11.08
CA SER A 94 1.61 -9.30 -11.06
C SER A 94 0.78 -8.13 -11.53
N PHE A 95 1.16 -6.90 -11.14
CA PHE A 95 0.54 -5.68 -11.65
C PHE A 95 0.69 -5.59 -13.18
N LEU A 96 1.90 -5.79 -13.71
CA LEU A 96 2.13 -5.83 -15.16
C LEU A 96 1.38 -6.99 -15.82
N GLY A 97 1.33 -8.16 -15.19
CA GLY A 97 0.61 -9.33 -15.71
C GLY A 97 -0.89 -9.12 -15.88
N VAL A 98 -1.55 -8.38 -14.97
CA VAL A 98 -2.98 -8.06 -15.08
C VAL A 98 -3.28 -7.21 -16.33
N TYR A 99 -2.37 -6.31 -16.71
CA TYR A 99 -2.52 -5.44 -17.87
C TYR A 99 -1.72 -5.88 -19.10
N ALA A 100 -1.04 -7.03 -19.04
CA ALA A 100 -0.27 -7.59 -20.16
C ALA A 100 -1.18 -8.26 -21.21
N ALA A 101 -2.44 -8.53 -20.88
CA ALA A 101 -3.39 -9.09 -21.81
C ALA A 101 -3.80 -8.04 -22.87
N ASP A 102 -3.81 -8.44 -24.14
CA ASP A 102 -4.38 -7.63 -25.21
C ASP A 102 -5.86 -7.37 -24.90
N PHE A 103 -6.21 -6.09 -24.82
CA PHE A 103 -7.59 -5.69 -24.57
C PHE A 103 -8.43 -6.02 -25.79
N ASN A 104 -9.19 -7.12 -25.73
CA ASN A 104 -10.06 -7.49 -26.85
C ASN A 104 -11.21 -6.47 -26.92
N PRO A 105 -11.35 -5.71 -28.02
CA PRO A 105 -12.44 -4.75 -28.13
C PRO A 105 -13.78 -5.47 -28.02
N LEU A 106 -14.70 -4.89 -27.24
CA LEU A 106 -16.06 -5.41 -27.18
C LEU A 106 -16.67 -5.41 -28.60
N PRO A 107 -17.31 -6.50 -29.02
CA PRO A 107 -17.90 -6.58 -30.35
C PRO A 107 -18.94 -5.46 -30.52
N GLY A 108 -18.74 -4.60 -31.53
CA GLY A 108 -19.59 -3.43 -31.80
C GLY A 108 -18.99 -2.08 -31.42
N VAL A 109 -17.86 -2.04 -30.71
CA VAL A 109 -17.14 -0.79 -30.42
C VAL A 109 -16.05 -0.58 -31.47
N SER A 110 -16.23 0.41 -32.34
CA SER A 110 -15.17 0.88 -33.24
C SER A 110 -14.08 1.58 -32.42
N VAL A 111 -13.02 0.84 -32.11
CA VAL A 111 -11.83 1.37 -31.43
C VAL A 111 -11.10 2.32 -32.37
N GLY A 112 -11.37 3.63 -32.23
CA GLY A 112 -10.65 4.67 -32.95
C GLY A 112 -9.16 4.69 -32.59
N LYS A 113 -8.32 5.16 -33.52
CA LYS A 113 -6.84 5.27 -33.45
C LYS A 113 -6.27 5.97 -32.19
N LYS A 114 -7.11 6.49 -31.30
CA LYS A 114 -6.74 7.07 -30.01
C LYS A 114 -6.34 6.01 -28.98
N LEU A 115 -6.96 4.82 -28.97
CA LEU A 115 -6.68 3.80 -27.95
C LEU A 115 -5.28 3.17 -28.07
N SER A 116 -4.70 3.11 -29.27
CA SER A 116 -3.30 2.68 -29.46
C SER A 116 -2.29 3.67 -28.86
N GLN A 117 -2.67 4.93 -28.63
CA GLN A 117 -1.85 5.92 -27.94
C GLN A 117 -2.04 5.85 -26.41
N PHE A 118 -3.24 5.52 -25.92
CA PHE A 118 -3.47 5.24 -24.50
C PHE A 118 -2.64 4.05 -24.01
N GLN A 119 -2.40 3.05 -24.87
CA GLN A 119 -1.55 1.89 -24.58
C GLN A 119 -0.07 2.24 -24.31
N LYS A 120 0.39 3.44 -24.72
CA LYS A 120 1.74 3.95 -24.43
C LYS A 120 1.82 4.90 -23.23
N CYS A 121 0.73 5.55 -22.85
CA CYS A 121 0.76 6.65 -21.88
C CYS A 121 0.24 6.31 -20.47
N SER A 122 -0.50 5.22 -20.25
CA SER A 122 -1.18 5.00 -18.95
C SER A 122 -0.48 4.06 -17.95
N LEU A 123 0.78 3.69 -18.16
CA LEU A 123 1.52 2.87 -17.18
C LEU A 123 2.10 3.67 -15.99
N LEU A 124 2.03 5.00 -16.02
CA LEU A 124 2.58 5.87 -14.97
C LEU A 124 1.55 6.76 -14.23
N GLU A 125 0.29 6.83 -14.68
CA GLU A 125 -0.69 7.81 -14.16
C GLU A 125 -1.94 7.22 -13.49
N VAL A 126 -2.07 5.89 -13.34
CA VAL A 126 -3.27 5.26 -12.74
C VAL A 126 -3.06 4.78 -11.29
N VAL A 127 -1.93 5.15 -10.64
CA VAL A 127 -1.76 4.97 -9.18
C VAL A 127 -0.96 6.13 -8.57
#